data_AF-A0AAE1UN44-F1
#
_entry.id   AF-A0AAE1UN44-F1
#
_cell.length_a   1.000
_cell.length_b   1.000
_cell.length_c   1.000
_cell.angle_alpha   90.00
_cell.angle_beta   90.00
_cell.angle_gamma   90.00
#
_symmetry.space_group_name_H-M   'P 1'
#
loop_
_entity.id
_entity.type
_entity.pdbx_description
1 polymer ?
#
loop_
_entity_poly.entity_id
_entity_poly.type
_entity_poly.pdbx_seq_one_letter_code
_entity_poly.pdbx_strand_id
1 'polypeptide(L)'
;MALCARNIFRLRSPYITVCVRSMSKGDPGSGAGQGGGTGGTIRDAGGAFGKREAAQEEQYFRKLQQEQLEKMRSSLKEEVDFHKKQIKAHEDAVKRHEKRLKDLK
;
A
#
# COMPACT_ATOMS: atom_id res chain seq x y z
N MET A 1 43.70 0.65 -12.59
CA MET A 1 42.38 -0.01 -12.53
C MET A 1 41.36 0.99 -12.01
N ALA A 2 40.84 1.87 -12.87
CA ALA A 2 39.86 2.89 -12.51
C ALA A 2 38.49 2.47 -13.04
N LEU A 3 37.53 2.19 -12.15
CA LEU A 3 36.17 1.83 -12.54
C LEU A 3 35.38 3.11 -12.87
N CYS A 4 35.35 3.36 -14.17
CA CYS A 4 34.33 4.03 -14.99
C CYS A 4 33.04 4.48 -14.26
N ALA A 5 32.92 5.78 -14.03
CA ALA A 5 31.66 6.43 -13.66
C ALA A 5 30.72 6.45 -14.88
N ARG A 6 29.62 5.70 -14.81
CA ARG A 6 28.55 5.74 -15.82
C ARG A 6 27.71 7.01 -15.61
N ASN A 7 28.08 8.05 -16.34
CA ASN A 7 27.25 9.23 -16.58
C ASN A 7 25.96 8.79 -17.28
N ILE A 8 24.86 8.71 -16.54
CA ILE A 8 23.53 8.52 -17.15
C ILE A 8 23.16 9.83 -17.83
N PHE A 9 23.22 9.78 -19.17
CA PHE A 9 22.86 10.81 -20.12
C PHE A 9 21.42 11.30 -19.85
N ARG A 10 21.28 12.47 -19.20
CA ARG A 10 19.99 13.16 -19.11
C ARG A 10 19.76 13.91 -20.43
N LEU A 11 18.84 13.40 -21.25
CA LEU A 11 18.25 14.10 -22.38
C LEU A 11 17.64 15.43 -21.88
N ARG A 12 18.35 16.53 -22.11
CA ARG A 12 17.85 17.90 -21.94
C ARG A 12 16.90 18.20 -23.11
N SER A 13 15.61 18.00 -22.91
CA SER A 13 14.59 18.67 -23.72
C SER A 13 14.43 20.12 -23.23
N PRO A 14 14.52 21.15 -24.10
CA PRO A 14 14.57 22.55 -23.68
C PRO A 14 13.19 23.16 -23.34
N TYR A 15 12.10 22.39 -23.39
CA TYR A 15 10.73 22.94 -23.28
C TYR A 15 9.94 22.55 -22.04
N ILE A 16 10.50 21.77 -21.11
CA ILE A 16 9.79 21.41 -19.87
C ILE A 16 10.76 21.49 -18.69
N THR A 17 10.83 22.66 -18.06
CA THR A 17 11.44 22.82 -16.74
C THR A 17 10.53 22.16 -15.71
N VAL A 18 10.74 20.87 -15.42
CA VAL A 18 10.04 20.20 -14.31
C VAL A 18 10.59 20.77 -13.00
N CYS A 19 9.85 21.71 -12.41
CA CYS A 19 10.11 22.19 -11.05
C CYS A 19 9.71 21.07 -10.07
N VAL A 20 10.68 20.27 -9.62
CA VAL A 20 10.47 19.33 -8.51
C VAL A 20 10.49 20.12 -7.21
N ARG A 21 9.33 20.41 -6.61
CA ARG A 21 9.25 20.93 -5.24
C ARG A 21 9.69 19.83 -4.28
N SER A 22 10.86 20.01 -3.65
CA SER A 22 11.26 19.22 -2.49
C SER A 22 10.41 19.66 -1.29
N MET A 23 9.38 18.89 -0.96
CA MET A 23 8.60 19.12 0.27
C MET A 23 9.40 18.52 1.42
N SER A 24 10.16 19.36 2.13
CA SER A 24 10.75 18.95 3.41
C SER A 24 9.59 18.65 4.36
N LYS A 25 9.42 17.37 4.73
CA LYS A 25 8.54 17.00 5.84
C LYS A 25 9.10 17.72 7.06
N GLY A 26 8.40 18.72 7.60
CA GLY A 26 8.85 19.39 8.81
C GLY A 26 8.95 18.40 9.98
N ASP A 27 9.47 18.84 11.12
CA ASP A 27 9.59 17.97 12.29
C ASP A 27 8.21 17.45 12.74
N PRO A 28 8.08 16.15 13.06
CA PRO A 28 6.86 15.61 13.64
C PRO A 28 6.54 16.34 14.95
N GLY A 29 5.32 16.85 15.07
CA GLY A 29 4.89 17.68 16.20
C GLY A 29 5.26 19.17 16.09
N SER A 30 5.78 19.64 14.96
CA SER A 30 5.85 21.08 14.63
C SER A 30 4.42 21.61 14.44
N GLY A 31 3.99 22.49 15.32
CA GLY A 31 2.57 22.70 15.61
C GLY A 31 1.66 23.21 14.51
N ALA A 32 2.16 23.83 13.44
CA ALA A 32 1.32 24.29 12.35
C ALA A 32 1.74 23.68 11.01
N GLY A 33 0.77 23.12 10.27
CA GLY A 33 0.89 22.93 8.81
C GLY A 33 1.17 21.52 8.28
N GLN A 34 1.29 20.49 9.11
CA GLN A 34 1.48 19.11 8.63
C GLN A 34 0.15 18.33 8.53
N GLY A 35 -0.68 18.72 7.56
CA GLY A 35 -1.59 17.78 6.89
C GLY A 35 -2.81 17.25 7.65
N GLY A 36 -3.32 17.94 8.68
CA GLY A 36 -4.52 17.48 9.38
C GLY A 36 -5.02 18.44 10.45
N GLY A 37 -5.44 19.65 10.07
CA GLY A 37 -6.00 20.65 10.98
C GLY A 37 -5.07 21.09 12.12
N THR A 38 -5.48 22.09 12.88
CA THR A 38 -4.81 22.46 14.14
C THR A 38 -5.15 21.37 15.16
N GLY A 39 -4.25 20.41 15.37
CA GLY A 39 -4.43 19.25 16.25
C GLY A 39 -4.48 19.57 17.75
N GLY A 40 -5.20 20.63 18.14
CA GLY A 40 -5.28 21.17 19.49
C GLY A 40 -4.09 22.05 19.88
N THR A 41 -4.24 22.77 20.99
CA THR A 41 -3.22 23.71 21.52
C THR A 41 -1.91 23.02 21.91
N ILE A 42 -1.95 21.72 22.26
CA ILE A 42 -0.78 20.95 22.69
C ILE A 42 0.15 20.63 21.52
N ARG A 43 -0.43 20.23 20.37
CA ARG A 43 0.32 19.99 19.14
C ARG A 43 0.78 21.30 18.54
N ASP A 44 -0.08 22.32 18.53
CA ASP A 44 0.22 23.65 17.96
C ASP A 44 1.35 24.38 18.72
N ALA A 45 1.46 24.16 20.03
CA ALA A 45 2.56 24.69 20.85
C ALA A 45 3.94 24.08 20.51
N GLY A 46 4.00 22.95 19.79
CA GLY A 46 5.27 22.42 19.26
C GLY A 46 6.28 21.90 20.29
N GLY A 47 5.82 21.55 21.50
CA GLY A 47 6.68 21.10 22.62
C GLY A 47 6.99 19.59 22.62
N ALA A 48 7.77 19.14 23.61
CA ALA A 48 8.12 17.72 23.78
C ALA A 48 6.89 16.79 23.91
N PHE A 49 5.83 17.27 24.56
CA PHE A 49 4.56 16.55 24.66
C PHE A 49 3.85 16.43 23.31
N GLY A 50 3.78 17.52 22.52
CA GLY A 50 3.20 17.48 21.17
C GLY A 50 3.94 16.55 20.21
N LYS A 51 5.29 16.45 20.32
CA LYS A 51 6.07 15.47 19.54
C LYS A 51 5.78 14.02 19.95
N ARG A 52 5.61 13.77 21.26
CA ARG A 52 5.28 12.44 21.78
C ARG A 52 3.88 12.00 21.36
N GLU A 53 2.89 12.89 21.44
CA GLU A 53 1.52 12.63 21.02
C GLU A 53 1.45 12.33 19.52
N ALA A 54 2.11 13.14 18.69
CA ALA A 54 2.17 12.90 17.25
C ALA A 54 2.77 11.52 16.90
N ALA A 55 3.81 11.08 17.62
CA ALA A 55 4.42 9.78 17.41
C ALA A 55 3.49 8.61 17.84
N GLN A 56 2.76 8.77 18.95
CA GLN A 56 1.81 7.75 19.41
C GLN A 56 0.62 7.60 18.47
N GLU A 57 0.06 8.71 18.01
CA GLU A 57 -0.99 8.71 17.00
C GLU A 57 -0.52 8.05 15.71
N GLU A 58 0.66 8.41 15.21
CA GLU A 58 1.21 7.81 13.99
C GLU A 58 1.40 6.29 14.15
N GLN A 59 1.91 5.83 15.30
CA GLN A 59 2.02 4.40 15.59
C GLN A 59 0.65 3.71 15.58
N TYR A 60 -0.37 4.33 16.18
CA TYR A 60 -1.72 3.79 16.19
C TYR A 60 -2.30 3.67 14.77
N PHE A 61 -2.22 4.74 13.97
CA PHE A 61 -2.73 4.73 12.60
C PHE A 61 -1.97 3.75 11.70
N ARG A 62 -0.65 3.60 11.88
CA ARG A 62 0.13 2.60 11.15
C ARG A 62 -0.34 1.18 11.46
N LYS A 63 -0.61 0.86 12.72
CA LYS A 63 -1.17 -0.45 13.12
C LYS A 63 -2.55 -0.66 12.52
N LEU A 64 -3.44 0.34 12.63
CA LEU A 64 -4.79 0.26 12.07
C LEU A 64 -4.77 0.05 10.55
N GLN A 65 -3.88 0.74 9.83
CA GLN A 65 -3.70 0.54 8.39
C GLN A 65 -3.18 -0.86 8.07
N GLN A 66 -2.23 -1.38 8.85
CA GLN A 66 -1.73 -2.75 8.69
C GLN A 66 -2.85 -3.78 8.89
N GLU A 67 -3.64 -3.65 9.96
CA GLU A 67 -4.78 -4.52 10.24
C GLU A 67 -5.82 -4.50 9.11
N GLN A 68 -6.14 -3.31 8.58
CA GLN A 68 -7.05 -3.19 7.43
C GLN A 68 -6.51 -3.88 6.18
N LEU A 69 -5.22 -3.70 5.89
CA LEU A 69 -4.57 -4.36 4.74
C LEU A 69 -4.54 -5.89 4.92
N GLU A 70 -4.27 -6.37 6.13
CA GLU A 70 -4.28 -7.80 6.44
C GLU A 70 -5.67 -8.41 6.27
N LYS A 71 -6.71 -7.73 6.77
CA LYS A 71 -8.11 -8.16 6.61
C LYS A 71 -8.52 -8.23 5.14
N MET A 72 -8.17 -7.23 4.33
CA MET A 72 -8.44 -7.29 2.89
C MET A 72 -7.69 -8.45 2.21
N ARG A 73 -6.43 -8.68 2.59
CA ARG A 73 -5.65 -9.80 2.06
C ARG A 73 -6.22 -11.17 2.46
N SER A 74 -6.71 -11.32 3.68
CA SER A 74 -7.32 -12.58 4.13
C SER A 74 -8.62 -12.86 3.39
N SER A 75 -9.52 -11.88 3.28
CA SER A 75 -10.78 -12.03 2.54
C SER A 75 -10.55 -12.42 1.08
N LEU A 76 -9.60 -11.78 0.39
CA LEU A 76 -9.27 -12.15 -1.00
C LEU A 76 -8.71 -13.58 -1.12
N LYS A 77 -7.92 -14.04 -0.14
CA LYS A 77 -7.42 -15.44 -0.14
C LYS A 77 -8.56 -16.44 0.03
N GLU A 78 -9.48 -16.16 0.95
CA GLU A 78 -10.66 -16.99 1.19
C GLU A 78 -11.55 -17.09 -0.06
N GLU A 79 -11.79 -15.97 -0.75
CA GLU A 79 -12.53 -15.93 -2.02
C GLU A 79 -11.85 -16.76 -3.11
N VAL A 80 -10.54 -16.62 -3.27
CA VAL A 80 -9.75 -17.39 -4.24
C VAL A 80 -9.86 -18.89 -3.94
N ASP A 81 -9.73 -19.29 -2.68
CA ASP A 81 -9.79 -20.70 -2.30
C ASP A 81 -11.21 -21.28 -2.43
N PHE A 82 -12.24 -20.47 -2.17
CA PHE A 82 -13.63 -20.82 -2.44
C PHE A 82 -13.87 -21.09 -3.93
N HIS A 83 -13.43 -20.19 -4.82
CA HIS A 83 -13.59 -20.38 -6.26
C HIS A 83 -12.76 -21.55 -6.79
N LYS A 84 -11.55 -21.78 -6.28
CA LYS A 84 -10.77 -22.99 -6.61
C LYS A 84 -11.52 -24.28 -6.25
N LYS A 85 -12.19 -24.32 -5.09
CA LYS A 85 -13.00 -25.48 -4.69
C LYS A 85 -14.19 -25.67 -5.62
N GLN A 86 -14.88 -24.60 -6.00
CA GLN A 86 -15.99 -24.65 -6.96
C GLN A 86 -15.53 -25.17 -8.32
N ILE A 87 -14.42 -24.68 -8.85
CA ILE A 87 -13.85 -25.13 -10.13
C ILE A 87 -13.60 -26.64 -10.08
N LYS A 88 -12.95 -27.15 -9.04
CA LYS A 88 -12.72 -28.61 -8.87
C LYS A 88 -14.02 -29.41 -8.86
N ALA A 89 -15.03 -28.94 -8.12
CA ALA A 89 -16.33 -29.61 -8.09
C ALA A 89 -17.01 -29.64 -9.47
N HIS A 90 -16.91 -28.55 -10.24
CA HIS A 90 -17.42 -28.47 -11.61
C HIS A 90 -16.63 -29.36 -12.56
N GLU A 91 -15.30 -29.39 -12.47
CA GLU A 91 -14.45 -30.30 -13.26
C GLU A 91 -14.83 -31.77 -13.02
N ASP A 92 -15.07 -32.16 -11.78
CA ASP A 92 -15.46 -33.53 -11.45
C ASP A 92 -16.90 -33.86 -11.90
N ALA A 93 -17.80 -32.87 -11.94
CA ALA A 93 -19.09 -33.03 -12.58
C ALA A 93 -18.93 -33.25 -14.10
N VAL A 94 -18.13 -32.42 -14.79
CA VAL A 94 -17.85 -32.54 -16.22
C VAL A 94 -17.28 -33.91 -16.54
N LYS A 95 -16.26 -34.38 -15.80
CA LYS A 95 -15.69 -35.74 -15.96
C LYS A 95 -16.74 -36.84 -15.84
N ARG A 96 -17.70 -36.72 -14.90
CA ARG A 96 -18.80 -37.68 -14.75
C ARG A 96 -19.76 -37.65 -15.94
N HIS A 97 -20.03 -36.48 -16.51
CA HIS A 97 -20.84 -36.35 -17.73
C HIS A 97 -20.11 -36.91 -18.96
N GLU A 98 -18.82 -36.64 -19.10
CA GLU A 98 -17.99 -37.18 -20.19
C GLU A 98 -17.93 -38.70 -20.18
N LYS A 99 -17.79 -39.32 -18.99
CA LYS A 99 -17.84 -40.79 -18.85
C LYS A 99 -19.18 -41.35 -19.33
N ARG A 100 -20.30 -40.80 -18.86
CA ARG A 100 -21.65 -41.19 -19.32
C ARG A 100 -21.82 -41.03 -20.83
N LEU A 101 -21.23 -40.00 -21.42
CA LEU A 101 -21.29 -39.77 -22.87
C LEU A 101 -20.47 -40.80 -23.66
N LYS A 102 -19.38 -41.31 -23.08
CA LYS A 102 -18.60 -42.43 -23.67
C LYS A 102 -19.35 -43.76 -23.55
N ASP A 103 -20.02 -44.01 -22.42
CA ASP A 103 -20.77 -45.26 -22.20
C ASP A 103 -22.02 -45.36 -23.10
N LEU A 104 -22.55 -44.21 -23.56
CA LEU A 104 -23.70 -44.10 -24.46
C LEU A 104 -23.33 -44.05 -25.95
N LYS A 105 -22.04 -44.02 -26.29
CA LYS A 105 -21.53 -44.05 -27.66
C LYS A 105 -21.04 -45.44 -28.03
#